data_AF-A0A3D3I0B1-F1
#
_entry.id   AF-A0A3D3I0B1-F1
#
_cell.length_a   1.000
_cell.length_b   1.000
_cell.length_c   1.000
_cell.angle_alpha   90.00
_cell.angle_beta   90.00
_cell.angle_gamma   90.00
#
_symmetry.space_group_name_H-M   'P 1'
#
loop_
_entity.id
_entity.type
_entity.pdbx_description
1 polymer ?
#
loop_
_entity_poly.entity_id
_entity_poly.type
_entity_poly.pdbx_seq_one_letter_code
_entity_poly.pdbx_strand_id
1 'polypeptide(L)'
;LADPNRDARRRAARDAFAAALDPKFIPTVPTAPRLDGHHHVRLPGADASAFLIRLDREGVCASSGSACSSGSLEPSHVLLAAGYSEEEARQGLRFSFGPEITLEQAQAMATLVNRVATAFS
;
A
#
# COMPACT_ATOMS: atom_id res chain seq x y z
N LEU A 1 22.90 7.17 11.38
CA LEU A 1 23.14 7.63 9.99
C LEU A 1 22.54 6.59 9.06
N ALA A 2 21.80 7.02 8.04
CA ALA A 2 21.20 6.12 7.06
C ALA A 2 22.30 5.37 6.29
N ASP A 3 22.13 4.06 6.10
CA ASP A 3 23.02 3.25 5.27
C ASP A 3 22.49 3.32 3.82
N PRO A 4 23.21 3.98 2.89
CA PRO A 4 22.75 4.19 1.52
C PRO A 4 22.39 2.89 0.80
N ASN A 5 23.05 1.78 1.15
CA ASN A 5 22.82 0.47 0.55
C ASN A 5 21.48 -0.13 1.02
N ARG A 6 21.15 0.05 2.31
CA ARG A 6 19.85 -0.40 2.88
C ARG A 6 18.68 0.38 2.29
N ASP A 7 18.84 1.68 2.10
CA ASP A 7 17.81 2.54 1.52
C ASP A 7 17.59 2.25 0.02
N ALA A 8 18.68 1.97 -0.72
CA ALA A 8 18.60 1.55 -2.12
C ALA A 8 17.82 0.23 -2.29
N ARG A 9 18.06 -0.77 -1.43
CA ARG A 9 17.31 -2.04 -1.47
C ARG A 9 15.82 -1.86 -1.24
N ARG A 10 15.45 -1.03 -0.26
CA ARG A 10 14.04 -0.73 0.06
C ARG A 10 13.34 -0.06 -1.11
N ARG A 11 13.99 0.93 -1.74
CA ARG A 11 13.50 1.55 -2.98
C ARG A 11 13.29 0.53 -4.08
N ALA A 12 14.30 -0.31 -4.35
CA ALA A 12 14.23 -1.29 -5.43
C ALA A 12 13.09 -2.29 -5.21
N ALA A 13 12.91 -2.81 -4.00
CA ALA A 13 11.80 -3.70 -3.66
C ALA A 13 10.43 -3.00 -3.79
N ARG A 14 10.31 -1.78 -3.26
CA ARG A 14 9.10 -0.96 -3.42
C ARG A 14 8.74 -0.76 -4.89
N ASP A 15 9.72 -0.42 -5.72
CA ASP A 15 9.51 -0.16 -7.14
C ASP A 15 9.17 -1.42 -7.92
N ALA A 16 9.82 -2.55 -7.61
CA ALA A 16 9.49 -3.84 -8.20
C ALA A 16 8.06 -4.29 -7.84
N PHE A 17 7.64 -4.09 -6.58
CA PHE A 17 6.26 -4.33 -6.15
C PHE A 17 5.28 -3.42 -6.90
N ALA A 18 5.54 -2.11 -6.92
CA ALA A 18 4.66 -1.13 -7.56
C ALA A 18 4.51 -1.38 -9.07
N ALA A 19 5.59 -1.76 -9.75
CA ALA A 19 5.56 -2.09 -11.18
C ALA A 19 4.79 -3.38 -11.49
N ALA A 20 4.68 -4.29 -10.53
CA ALA A 20 3.97 -5.57 -10.67
C ALA A 20 2.50 -5.51 -10.21
N LEU A 21 2.06 -4.41 -9.58
CA LEU A 21 0.67 -4.23 -9.19
C LEU A 21 -0.25 -4.04 -10.40
N ASP A 22 -1.48 -4.52 -10.27
CA ASP A 22 -2.55 -4.30 -11.23
C ASP A 22 -2.82 -2.79 -11.41
N PRO A 23 -3.01 -2.29 -12.64
CA PRO A 23 -3.29 -0.87 -12.90
C PRO A 23 -4.50 -0.27 -12.17
N LYS A 24 -5.42 -1.09 -11.65
CA LYS A 24 -6.52 -0.61 -10.80
C LYS A 24 -6.06 -0.02 -9.46
N PHE A 25 -4.85 -0.34 -9.01
CA PHE A 25 -4.26 0.33 -7.85
C PHE A 25 -3.75 1.72 -8.26
N ILE A 26 -4.35 2.76 -7.68
CA ILE A 26 -4.04 4.15 -8.04
C ILE A 26 -3.16 4.76 -6.95
N PRO A 27 -1.95 5.26 -7.25
CA PRO A 27 -1.13 6.00 -6.30
C PRO A 27 -1.87 7.25 -5.80
N THR A 28 -1.91 7.48 -4.49
CA THR A 28 -2.66 8.61 -3.91
C THR A 28 -1.88 9.94 -3.94
N VAL A 29 -0.57 9.90 -4.10
CA VAL A 29 0.29 11.09 -4.21
C VAL A 29 1.44 10.83 -5.19
N PRO A 30 1.15 10.67 -6.50
CA PRO A 30 2.15 10.18 -7.47
C PRO A 30 3.33 11.12 -7.68
N THR A 31 3.17 12.42 -7.40
CA THR A 31 4.19 13.47 -7.65
C THR A 31 4.92 13.92 -6.38
N ALA A 32 4.48 13.48 -5.19
CA ALA A 32 5.08 13.89 -3.94
C ALA A 32 6.35 13.08 -3.62
N PRO A 33 7.36 13.68 -2.97
CA PRO A 33 8.44 12.93 -2.36
C PRO A 33 7.89 11.87 -1.41
N ARG A 34 8.47 10.67 -1.41
CA ARG A 34 8.07 9.57 -0.53
C ARG A 34 9.28 8.84 0.03
N LEU A 35 9.12 8.24 1.20
CA LEU A 35 10.15 7.40 1.80
C LEU A 35 10.45 6.19 0.92
N ASP A 36 11.68 5.73 1.00
CA ASP A 36 12.27 4.71 0.14
C ASP A 36 11.50 3.40 0.09
N GLY A 37 11.08 2.91 1.26
CA GLY A 37 10.30 1.70 1.38
C GLY A 37 8.80 1.93 1.46
N HIS A 38 8.27 3.12 1.14
CA HIS A 38 6.84 3.41 1.30
C HIS A 38 6.13 3.48 -0.06
N HIS A 39 5.09 2.65 -0.21
CA HIS A 39 4.16 2.72 -1.33
C HIS A 39 2.74 2.90 -0.80
N HIS A 40 2.07 3.96 -1.23
CA HIS A 40 0.69 4.26 -0.83
C HIS A 40 -0.20 4.35 -2.08
N VAL A 41 -1.26 3.56 -2.10
CA VAL A 41 -2.21 3.43 -3.20
C VAL A 41 -3.63 3.40 -2.67
N ARG A 42 -4.61 3.58 -3.54
CA ARG A 42 -6.00 3.24 -3.29
C ARG A 42 -6.47 2.19 -4.30
N LEU A 43 -7.42 1.37 -3.88
CA LEU A 43 -8.14 0.47 -4.76
C LEU A 43 -9.59 0.99 -4.88
N PRO A 44 -9.97 1.63 -6.00
CA PRO A 44 -11.34 2.08 -6.22
C PRO A 44 -12.35 0.96 -5.94
N GLY A 45 -13.45 1.29 -5.25
CA GLY A 45 -14.51 0.33 -4.92
C GLY A 45 -14.20 -0.62 -3.76
N ALA A 46 -12.98 -0.62 -3.22
CA ALA A 46 -12.62 -1.49 -2.10
C ALA A 46 -12.49 -0.70 -0.78
N ASP A 47 -13.26 -1.10 0.23
CA ASP A 47 -12.98 -0.68 1.61
C ASP A 47 -11.63 -1.27 2.06
N ALA A 48 -10.72 -0.41 2.52
CA ALA A 48 -9.37 -0.84 2.87
C ALA A 48 -9.35 -1.85 4.02
N SER A 49 -10.28 -1.74 4.99
CA SER A 49 -10.35 -2.68 6.12
C SER A 49 -10.75 -4.07 5.65
N ALA A 50 -11.76 -4.16 4.79
CA ALA A 50 -12.17 -5.41 4.17
C ALA A 50 -11.06 -6.04 3.31
N PHE A 51 -10.31 -5.21 2.58
CA PHE A 51 -9.16 -5.65 1.78
C PHE A 51 -8.04 -6.22 2.65
N LEU A 52 -7.68 -5.52 3.75
CA LEU A 52 -6.64 -5.95 4.68
C LEU A 52 -6.96 -7.29 5.36
N ILE A 53 -8.23 -7.51 5.75
CA ILE A 53 -8.67 -8.79 6.31
C ILE A 53 -8.44 -9.94 5.32
N ARG A 54 -8.61 -9.69 4.02
CA ARG A 54 -8.36 -10.72 2.99
C ARG A 54 -6.86 -10.90 2.71
N LEU A 55 -6.07 -9.83 2.73
CA LEU A 55 -4.61 -9.92 2.61
C LEU A 55 -3.99 -10.74 3.76
N ASP A 56 -4.47 -10.55 4.99
CA ASP A 56 -3.99 -11.28 6.16
C ASP A 56 -4.15 -12.80 6.00
N ARG A 57 -5.26 -13.24 5.38
CA ARG A 57 -5.51 -14.66 5.06
C ARG A 57 -4.55 -15.24 4.02
N GLU A 58 -3.99 -14.40 3.15
CA GLU A 58 -2.94 -14.79 2.19
C GLU A 58 -1.52 -14.61 2.78
N GLY A 59 -1.41 -14.25 4.06
CA GLY A 59 -0.13 -14.03 4.74
C GLY A 59 0.57 -12.73 4.36
N VAL A 60 -0.14 -11.76 3.78
CA VAL A 60 0.42 -10.45 3.40
C VAL A 60 0.07 -9.39 4.43
N CYS A 61 1.09 -8.81 5.07
CA CYS A 61 0.89 -7.69 5.99
C CYS A 61 0.90 -6.35 5.24
N ALA A 62 -0.15 -5.56 5.43
CA ALA A 62 -0.25 -4.18 4.95
C ALA A 62 -1.00 -3.32 5.99
N SER A 63 -1.12 -2.01 5.74
CA SER A 63 -1.86 -1.10 6.63
C SER A 63 -2.76 -0.18 5.83
N SER A 64 -3.87 0.28 6.40
CA SER A 64 -4.66 1.37 5.85
C SER A 64 -4.20 2.67 6.51
N GLY A 65 -3.87 3.68 5.72
CA GLY A 65 -3.41 4.96 6.25
C GLY A 65 -4.46 5.55 7.20
N SER A 66 -4.03 5.92 8.42
CA SER A 66 -4.79 6.58 9.51
C SER A 66 -5.98 5.87 10.18
N ALA A 67 -6.62 4.85 9.60
CA ALA A 67 -7.72 4.14 10.29
C ALA A 67 -7.23 3.21 11.43
N CYS A 68 -5.98 2.74 11.38
CA CYS A 68 -5.44 1.85 12.41
C CYS A 68 -5.01 2.54 13.72
N SER A 69 -5.12 3.87 13.87
CA SER A 69 -4.66 4.54 15.11
C SER A 69 -5.66 4.53 16.27
N SER A 70 -6.92 4.15 16.05
CA SER A 70 -7.95 4.26 17.09
C SER A 70 -9.07 3.21 17.05
N GLY A 71 -9.05 2.26 16.10
CA GLY A 71 -10.16 1.31 15.92
C GLY A 71 -11.42 1.96 15.34
N SER A 72 -11.35 3.20 14.86
CA SER A 72 -12.47 3.87 14.20
C SER A 72 -12.50 3.55 12.71
N LEU A 73 -13.70 3.30 12.19
CA LEU A 73 -14.01 3.13 10.76
C LEU A 73 -13.95 4.47 10.01
N GLU A 74 -13.18 5.45 10.48
CA GLU A 74 -13.20 6.80 9.90
C GLU A 74 -12.32 6.88 8.64
N PRO A 75 -12.72 7.70 7.65
CA PRO A 75 -11.88 7.97 6.48
C PRO A 75 -10.52 8.54 6.89
N SER A 76 -9.54 8.38 6.02
CA SER A 76 -8.21 8.94 6.28
C SER A 76 -8.23 10.47 6.33
N HIS A 77 -7.99 11.06 7.50
CA HIS A 77 -7.87 12.52 7.62
C HIS A 77 -6.75 13.10 6.74
N VAL A 78 -5.70 12.31 6.45
CA VAL A 78 -4.61 12.71 5.55
C VAL A 78 -5.09 12.75 4.10
N LEU A 79 -5.82 11.73 3.64
CA LEU A 79 -6.37 11.73 2.28
C LEU A 79 -7.45 12.82 2.12
N LEU A 80 -8.30 13.01 3.13
CA LEU A 80 -9.26 14.13 3.16
C LEU A 80 -8.54 15.48 3.03
N ALA A 81 -7.49 15.72 3.81
CA ALA A 81 -6.70 16.94 3.72
C ALA A 81 -5.97 17.09 2.37
N ALA A 82 -5.67 15.98 1.70
CA ALA A 82 -5.11 15.96 0.35
C ALA A 82 -6.15 16.17 -0.76
N GLY A 83 -7.43 16.35 -0.41
CA GLY A 83 -8.52 16.66 -1.35
C GLY A 83 -9.30 15.46 -1.88
N TYR A 84 -9.08 14.27 -1.33
CA TYR A 84 -9.88 13.09 -1.64
C TYR A 84 -11.27 13.18 -1.00
N SER A 85 -12.27 12.60 -1.66
CA SER A 85 -13.59 12.39 -1.05
C SER A 85 -13.53 11.43 0.14
N GLU A 86 -14.56 11.41 0.99
CA GLU A 86 -14.65 10.43 2.08
C GLU A 86 -14.60 8.99 1.58
N GLU A 87 -15.22 8.71 0.42
CA GLU A 87 -15.21 7.37 -0.19
C GLU A 87 -13.78 6.97 -0.58
N GLU A 88 -13.07 7.83 -1.30
CA GLU A 88 -11.69 7.57 -1.71
C GLU A 88 -10.74 7.49 -0.51
N ALA A 89 -10.99 8.30 0.53
CA ALA A 89 -10.20 8.31 1.75
C ALA A 89 -10.33 7.02 2.58
N ARG A 90 -11.35 6.18 2.32
CA ARG A 90 -11.51 4.83 2.91
C ARG A 90 -10.77 3.73 2.14
N GLN A 91 -10.29 4.01 0.93
CA GLN A 91 -9.67 3.03 0.03
C GLN A 91 -8.14 2.96 0.19
N GLY A 92 -7.56 3.77 1.07
CA GLY A 92 -6.10 3.93 1.19
C GLY A 92 -5.39 2.71 1.79
N LEU A 93 -4.38 2.22 1.07
CA LEU A 93 -3.51 1.10 1.43
C LEU A 93 -2.04 1.53 1.40
N ARG A 94 -1.29 1.11 2.42
CA ARG A 94 0.14 1.36 2.57
C ARG A 94 0.91 0.06 2.72
N PHE A 95 1.88 -0.12 1.83
CA PHE A 95 2.87 -1.18 1.86
C PHE A 95 4.22 -0.60 2.27
N SER A 96 4.90 -1.28 3.20
CA SER A 96 6.18 -0.82 3.78
C SER A 96 7.24 -1.90 3.65
N PHE A 97 8.39 -1.57 3.07
CA PHE A 97 9.45 -2.51 2.72
C PHE A 97 10.65 -2.37 3.68
N GLY A 98 11.04 -3.48 4.29
CA GLY A 98 12.25 -3.59 5.11
C GLY A 98 13.53 -3.73 4.27
N PRO A 99 14.72 -3.54 4.85
CA PRO A 99 15.98 -3.70 4.13
C PRO A 99 16.34 -5.17 3.80
N GLU A 100 15.68 -6.12 4.45
CA GLU A 100 15.91 -7.57 4.28
C GLU A 100 15.04 -8.18 3.17
N ILE A 101 14.07 -7.44 2.63
CA ILE A 101 13.18 -7.98 1.58
C ILE A 101 13.92 -8.10 0.25
N THR A 102 13.71 -9.21 -0.45
CA THR A 102 14.26 -9.41 -1.80
C THR A 102 13.33 -8.89 -2.89
N LEU A 103 13.87 -8.71 -4.10
CA LEU A 103 13.05 -8.31 -5.26
C LEU A 103 12.02 -9.40 -5.61
N GLU A 104 12.40 -10.68 -5.53
CA GLU A 104 11.48 -11.78 -5.79
C GLU A 104 10.35 -11.82 -4.76
N GLN A 105 10.65 -11.60 -3.48
CA GLN A 105 9.63 -11.50 -2.43
C GLN A 105 8.67 -10.34 -2.68
N ALA A 106 9.18 -9.18 -3.10
CA ALA A 106 8.35 -8.03 -3.44
C ALA A 106 7.40 -8.31 -4.63
N GLN A 107 7.90 -8.97 -5.69
CA GLN A 107 7.08 -9.36 -6.84
C GLN A 107 6.06 -10.46 -6.51
N ALA A 108 6.45 -11.44 -5.71
CA ALA A 108 5.56 -12.48 -5.22
C ALA A 108 4.43 -11.87 -4.37
N MET A 109 4.76 -10.89 -3.50
CA MET A 109 3.77 -10.15 -2.73
C MET A 109 2.80 -9.38 -3.65
N ALA A 110 3.28 -8.72 -4.71
CA ALA A 110 2.41 -8.05 -5.68
C ALA A 110 1.43 -9.04 -6.34
N THR A 111 1.89 -10.26 -6.65
CA THR A 111 1.04 -11.32 -7.21
C THR A 111 -0.08 -11.72 -6.25
N LEU A 112 0.21 -11.86 -4.95
CA LEU A 112 -0.81 -12.14 -3.93
C LEU A 112 -1.80 -10.98 -3.78
N VAL A 113 -1.29 -9.74 -3.75
CA VAL A 113 -2.13 -8.53 -3.67
C VAL A 113 -3.07 -8.42 -4.87
N ASN A 114 -2.57 -8.64 -6.08
CA ASN A 114 -3.38 -8.64 -7.30
C ASN A 114 -4.47 -9.72 -7.27
N ARG A 115 -4.13 -10.92 -6.78
CA ARG A 115 -5.09 -12.02 -6.62
C ARG A 115 -6.22 -11.63 -5.68
N VAL A 116 -5.92 -11.10 -4.49
CA VAL A 116 -6.94 -10.65 -3.53
C VAL A 116 -7.83 -9.57 -4.16
N ALA A 117 -7.24 -8.67 -4.94
CA ALA A 117 -7.98 -7.61 -5.62
C ALA A 117 -8.91 -8.10 -6.72
N THR A 118 -8.83 -9.33 -7.19
CA THR A 118 -9.82 -9.88 -8.15
C THR A 118 -11.22 -9.99 -7.54
N ALA A 119 -11.32 -10.01 -6.21
CA ALA A 119 -12.59 -10.11 -5.51
C ALA A 119 -13.21 -8.75 -5.15
N PHE A 120 -12.62 -7.66 -5.64
CA PHE A 120 -13.10 -6.29 -5.52
C PHE A 120 -13.14 -5.70 -6.93
N SER A 121 -14.34 -5.33 -7.38
CA SER A 121 -14.65 -4.91 -8.74
C SER A 121 -15.22 -3.50 -8.72
#